data_AF-A0A9E5DK24-F1
#
_entry.id   AF-A0A9E5DK24-F1
#
_cell.length_a   1.000
_cell.length_b   1.000
_cell.length_c   1.000
_cell.angle_alpha   90.00
_cell.angle_beta   90.00
_cell.angle_gamma   90.00
#
_symmetry.space_group_name_H-M   'P 1'
#
loop_
_entity.id
_entity.type
_entity.pdbx_description
1 polymer ?
#
loop_
_entity_poly.entity_id
_entity_poly.type
_entity_poly.pdbx_seq_one_letter_code
_entity_poly.pdbx_strand_id
1 'polypeptide(L)'
;MAHFLVAWLITVMVEFFILWLFTRDRPSKLFLYSLLINSFTLPLATYSYYNILNNIYIIEIAVIFIESILIILLLEIKYKTAFLISLTANFVTAVIGFFI
;
A
#
# COMPACT_ATOMS: atom_id res chain seq x y z
N MET A 1 20.57 3.22 -3.48
CA MET A 1 19.99 3.25 -2.12
C MET A 1 19.06 4.45 -1.92
N ALA A 2 19.49 5.68 -2.22
CA ALA A 2 18.62 6.87 -2.16
C ALA A 2 17.33 6.75 -3.00
N HIS A 3 17.40 6.13 -4.19
CA HIS A 3 16.23 5.94 -5.06
C HIS A 3 15.10 5.10 -4.45
N PHE A 4 15.41 4.01 -3.73
CA PHE A 4 14.37 3.16 -3.12
C PHE A 4 13.69 3.83 -1.92
N LEU A 5 14.45 4.62 -1.16
CA LEU A 5 13.91 5.42 -0.06
C LEU A 5 12.95 6.49 -0.57
N VAL A 6 13.31 7.16 -1.67
CA VAL A 6 12.45 8.15 -2.31
C VAL A 6 11.19 7.49 -2.88
N ALA A 7 11.32 6.35 -3.58
CA ALA A 7 10.18 5.61 -4.10
C ALA A 7 9.23 5.18 -2.99
N TRP A 8 9.75 4.59 -1.91
CA TRP A 8 8.96 4.21 -0.74
C TRP A 8 8.26 5.42 -0.11
N LEU A 9 8.94 6.56 0.01
CA LEU A 9 8.36 7.78 0.57
C LEU A 9 7.23 8.33 -0.32
N ILE A 10 7.36 8.24 -1.64
CA ILE A 10 6.28 8.59 -2.57
C ILE A 10 5.09 7.65 -2.37
N THR A 11 5.31 6.34 -2.29
CA THR A 11 4.24 5.36 -2.05
C THR A 11 3.49 5.66 -0.75
N VAL A 12 4.22 5.87 0.35
CA VAL A 12 3.62 6.23 1.64
C VAL A 12 2.79 7.51 1.54
N MET A 13 3.29 8.55 0.84
CA MET A 13 2.53 9.79 0.71
C MET A 13 1.26 9.60 -0.11
N VAL A 14 1.35 8.91 -1.26
CA VAL A 14 0.21 8.64 -2.14
C VAL A 14 -0.86 7.83 -1.41
N GLU A 15 -0.45 6.75 -0.73
CA GLU A 15 -1.39 5.90 0.00
C GLU A 15 -1.99 6.60 1.21
N PHE A 16 -1.22 7.43 1.92
CA PHE A 16 -1.77 8.31 2.95
C PHE A 16 -2.88 9.20 2.40
N PHE A 17 -2.66 9.85 1.25
CA PHE A 17 -3.68 10.68 0.61
C PHE A 17 -4.93 9.87 0.25
N ILE A 18 -4.78 8.66 -0.27
CA ILE A 18 -5.90 7.80 -0.62
C ILE A 18 -6.68 7.37 0.63
N LEU A 19 -5.99 6.90 1.67
CA LEU A 19 -6.60 6.58 2.97
C LEU A 19 -7.38 7.78 3.52
N TRP A 20 -6.79 8.97 3.48
CA TRP A 20 -7.43 10.20 3.95
C TRP A 20 -8.63 10.61 3.10
N LEU A 21 -8.56 10.51 1.78
CA LEU A 21 -9.67 10.82 0.87
C LEU A 21 -10.90 9.95 1.15
N PHE A 22 -10.69 8.65 1.41
CA PHE A 22 -11.77 7.69 1.66
C PHE A 22 -12.35 7.77 3.08
N THR A 23 -11.50 7.92 4.10
CA THR A 23 -11.92 7.82 5.50
C THR A 23 -12.21 9.17 6.15
N ARG A 24 -11.54 10.23 5.71
CA ARG A 24 -11.59 11.59 6.29
C ARG A 24 -11.32 11.63 7.81
N ASP A 25 -10.59 10.65 8.32
CA ASP A 25 -10.20 10.56 9.74
C ASP A 25 -8.94 11.40 10.03
N ARG A 26 -8.42 11.33 11.26
CA ARG A 26 -7.27 12.08 11.77
C ARG A 26 -6.03 11.84 10.90
N PRO A 27 -5.48 12.88 10.25
CA PRO A 27 -4.41 12.73 9.26
C PRO A 27 -3.12 12.15 9.87
N SER A 28 -2.78 12.51 11.11
CA SER A 28 -1.59 11.96 11.79
C SER A 28 -1.67 10.45 11.99
N LYS A 29 -2.86 9.93 12.31
CA LYS A 29 -3.12 8.50 12.48
C LYS A 29 -3.01 7.77 11.15
N LEU A 30 -3.62 8.32 10.11
CA LEU A 30 -3.59 7.75 8.76
C LEU A 30 -2.20 7.75 8.15
N PHE A 31 -1.41 8.80 8.41
CA PHE A 31 -0.02 8.85 7.98
C PHE A 31 0.77 7.72 8.62
N LEU A 32 0.66 7.53 9.95
CA LEU A 32 1.30 6.42 10.65
C LEU A 32 0.87 5.06 10.07
N TYR A 33 -0.42 4.89 9.78
CA TYR A 33 -0.94 3.65 9.21
C TYR A 33 -0.37 3.36 7.82
N SER A 34 -0.34 4.35 6.93
CA SER A 34 0.28 4.19 5.61
C SER A 34 1.77 3.82 5.74
N LEU A 35 2.48 4.46 6.66
CA LEU A 35 3.88 4.20 6.96
C LEU A 35 4.10 2.74 7.40
N LEU A 36 3.25 2.25 8.32
CA LEU A 36 3.31 0.87 8.83
C LEU A 36 2.97 -0.16 7.75
N ILE A 37 1.90 0.06 6.99
CA ILE A 37 1.45 -0.85 5.93
C ILE A 37 2.57 -1.00 4.89
N ASN A 38 3.06 0.11 4.33
CA ASN A 38 4.10 0.08 3.29
C ASN A 38 5.45 -0.46 3.77
N SER A 39 5.82 -0.19 5.03
CA SER A 39 7.04 -0.75 5.61
C SER A 39 6.98 -2.27 5.75
N PHE A 40 5.77 -2.83 5.81
CA PHE A 40 5.55 -4.27 5.90
C PHE A 40 5.38 -4.91 4.51
N THR A 41 4.53 -4.33 3.66
CA THR A 41 4.14 -4.94 2.38
C THR A 41 5.21 -4.81 1.31
N LEU A 42 5.92 -3.68 1.22
CA LEU A 42 6.93 -3.48 0.18
C LEU A 42 8.13 -4.46 0.30
N PRO A 43 8.76 -4.65 1.48
CA PRO A 43 9.82 -5.64 1.62
C PRO A 43 9.33 -7.07 1.38
N LEU A 44 8.11 -7.39 1.84
CA LEU A 44 7.51 -8.70 1.65
C LEU A 44 7.25 -9.00 0.17
N ALA A 45 6.68 -8.04 -0.56
CA ALA A 45 6.43 -8.13 -2.00
C ALA A 45 7.73 -8.28 -2.78
N THR A 46 8.73 -7.45 -2.47
CA THR A 46 10.05 -7.47 -3.11
C THR A 46 10.76 -8.81 -2.88
N TYR A 47 10.80 -9.28 -1.63
CA TYR A 47 11.39 -10.57 -1.29
C TYR A 47 10.68 -11.72 -2.02
N SER A 48 9.34 -11.70 -2.03
CA SER A 48 8.53 -12.74 -2.67
C SER A 48 8.75 -12.76 -4.18
N TYR A 49 8.84 -11.61 -4.83
CA TYR A 49 9.11 -11.49 -6.25
C TYR A 49 10.47 -12.09 -6.64
N TYR A 50 11.52 -11.78 -5.87
CA TYR A 50 12.86 -12.25 -6.18
C TYR A 50 13.15 -13.70 -5.77
N ASN A 51 12.55 -14.20 -4.69
CA ASN A 51 12.95 -15.49 -4.09
C ASN A 51 11.89 -16.59 -4.18
N ILE A 52 10.61 -16.25 -4.33
CA ILE A 52 9.51 -17.22 -4.24
C ILE A 52 8.84 -17.39 -5.60
N LEU A 53 8.37 -16.28 -6.18
CA LEU A 53 7.56 -16.28 -7.39
C LEU A 53 7.84 -15.03 -8.22
N ASN A 54 8.52 -15.20 -9.34
CA ASN A 54 8.83 -14.12 -10.29
C ASN A 54 7.61 -13.80 -11.18
N ASN A 55 6.51 -13.36 -10.56
CA ASN A 55 5.33 -12.89 -11.27
C ASN A 55 4.73 -11.67 -10.54
N ILE A 56 4.99 -10.48 -11.08
CA ILE A 56 4.58 -9.21 -10.49
C ILE A 56 3.06 -9.12 -10.30
N TYR A 57 2.26 -9.61 -11.25
CA TYR A 57 0.79 -9.53 -11.17
C TYR A 57 0.22 -10.33 -10.00
N ILE A 58 0.79 -11.51 -9.73
CA ILE A 58 0.36 -12.34 -8.60
C ILE A 58 0.76 -11.69 -7.28
N ILE A 59 1.97 -11.11 -7.22
CA ILE A 59 2.44 -10.38 -6.04
C ILE A 59 1.54 -9.18 -5.75
N GLU A 60 1.24 -8.35 -6.75
CA GLU A 60 0.34 -7.18 -6.63
C GLU A 60 -1.05 -7.58 -6.10
N ILE A 61 -1.64 -8.64 -6.67
CA ILE A 61 -2.93 -9.15 -6.18
C ILE A 61 -2.83 -9.58 -4.72
N ALA A 62 -1.77 -10.29 -4.33
CA ALA A 62 -1.56 -10.72 -2.96
C ALA A 62 -1.36 -9.52 -2.00
N VAL A 63 -0.60 -8.51 -2.42
CA VAL A 63 -0.41 -7.26 -1.66
C VAL A 63 -1.76 -6.58 -1.43
N ILE A 64 -2.60 -6.45 -2.46
CA ILE A 64 -3.93 -5.84 -2.33
C ILE A 64 -4.75 -6.54 -1.23
N PHE A 65 -4.75 -7.87 -1.18
CA PHE A 65 -5.46 -8.62 -0.14
C PHE A 65 -4.84 -8.43 1.26
N ILE A 66 -3.52 -8.49 1.37
CA ILE A 66 -2.82 -8.30 2.66
C ILE A 66 -3.07 -6.89 3.19
N GLU A 67 -2.95 -5.87 2.35
CA GLU A 67 -3.21 -4.48 2.72
C GLU A 67 -4.66 -4.25 3.09
N SER A 68 -5.60 -4.89 2.38
CA SER A 68 -7.02 -4.84 2.76
C SER A 68 -7.23 -5.34 4.19
N ILE A 69 -6.57 -6.44 4.58
CA ILE A 69 -6.64 -6.99 5.95
C ILE A 69 -6.00 -6.02 6.94
N LEU A 70 -4.82 -5.47 6.65
CA LEU A 70 -4.15 -4.50 7.53
C LEU A 70 -4.99 -3.24 7.73
N ILE A 71 -5.62 -2.73 6.68
CA ILE A 71 -6.53 -1.57 6.73
C ILE A 71 -7.73 -1.89 7.63
N ILE A 72 -8.35 -3.07 7.52
CA ILE A 72 -9.45 -3.48 8.39
C ILE A 72 -8.99 -3.49 9.86
N LEU A 73 -7.83 -4.06 10.14
CA LEU A 73 -7.30 -4.16 11.50
C LEU A 73 -6.96 -2.79 12.09
N LEU A 74 -6.43 -1.86 11.29
CA LEU A 74 -6.00 -0.54 11.76
C LEU A 74 -7.13 0.49 11.84
N LEU A 75 -8.10 0.43 10.92
CA LEU A 75 -9.19 1.40 10.79
C LEU A 75 -10.56 0.88 11.24
N GLU A 76 -10.69 -0.42 11.52
CA GLU A 76 -11.95 -1.05 11.96
C GLU A 76 -13.12 -0.80 10.99
N ILE A 77 -12.83 -0.69 9.70
CA ILE A 77 -13.82 -0.44 8.64
C ILE A 77 -14.29 -1.73 7.96
N LYS A 78 -15.40 -1.61 7.21
CA LYS A 78 -15.99 -2.73 6.45
C LYS A 78 -15.04 -3.23 5.37
N TYR A 79 -15.00 -4.55 5.18
CA TYR A 79 -14.19 -5.24 4.16
C TYR A 79 -14.27 -4.60 2.77
N LYS A 80 -15.48 -4.32 2.27
CA LYS A 80 -15.67 -3.69 0.95
C LYS A 80 -14.95 -2.34 0.83
N THR A 81 -14.93 -1.55 1.90
CA THR A 81 -14.29 -0.23 1.89
C THR A 81 -12.78 -0.37 1.93
N ALA A 82 -12.26 -1.24 2.81
CA ALA A 82 -10.83 -1.52 2.89
C ALA A 82 -10.27 -2.07 1.58
N PHE A 83 -10.99 -2.98 0.93
CA PHE A 83 -10.60 -3.52 -0.37
C PHE A 83 -10.57 -2.45 -1.45
N LEU A 84 -11.57 -1.56 -1.51
CA LEU A 84 -11.58 -0.45 -2.48
C LEU A 84 -10.42 0.53 -2.23
N ILE A 85 -10.11 0.81 -0.96
CA ILE A 85 -8.96 1.66 -0.61
C ILE A 85 -7.67 1.00 -1.10
N SER A 86 -7.42 -0.26 -0.73
CA SER A 86 -6.23 -1.01 -1.11
C SER A 86 -6.07 -1.12 -2.63
N LEU A 87 -7.15 -1.44 -3.34
CA LEU A 87 -7.17 -1.52 -4.79
C LEU A 87 -6.84 -0.16 -5.44
N THR A 88 -7.42 0.93 -4.92
CA THR A 88 -7.16 2.28 -5.45
C THR A 88 -5.73 2.72 -5.15
N ALA A 89 -5.23 2.44 -3.95
CA ALA A 89 -3.86 2.68 -3.51
C ALA A 89 -2.85 2.01 -4.45
N ASN A 90 -2.92 0.69 -4.58
CA ASN A 90 -2.03 -0.09 -5.43
C ASN A 90 -2.14 0.32 -6.90
N PHE A 91 -3.34 0.60 -7.40
CA PHE A 91 -3.50 1.04 -8.78
C PHE A 91 -2.80 2.38 -9.05
N VAL A 92 -3.00 3.37 -8.17
CA VAL A 92 -2.37 4.69 -8.33
C VAL A 92 -0.86 4.59 -8.17
N THR A 93 -0.36 3.83 -7.20
CA THR A 93 1.09 3.66 -6.99
C THR A 93 1.74 2.88 -8.13
N ALA A 94 1.07 1.87 -8.70
CA ALA A 94 1.52 1.16 -9.89
C ALA A 94 1.62 2.08 -11.12
N VAL A 95 0.61 2.94 -11.34
CA VAL A 95 0.64 3.93 -12.42
C VAL A 95 1.80 4.91 -12.22
N ILE A 96 1.98 5.44 -11.01
CA ILE A 96 3.10 6.34 -10.68
C ILE A 96 4.45 5.63 -10.90
N GLY A 97 4.57 4.39 -10.45
CA GLY A 97 5.77 3.56 -10.63
C GLY A 97 6.10 3.24 -12.09
N PHE A 98 5.14 3.37 -13.01
CA PHE A 98 5.42 3.25 -14.45
C PHE A 98 6.11 4.50 -15.02
N PHE A 99 5.92 5.67 -14.39
CA PHE A 99 6.45 6.95 -14.85
C PHE A 99 7.74 7.40 -14.15
N ILE A 100 8.15 6.70 -13.09
CA ILE A 100 9.34 7.02 -12.26
C ILE A 100 10.34 5.88 -12.36
#